data_AF-A0A3S3AER2-F1
#
_entry.id   AF-A0A3S3AER2-F1
#
_cell.length_a   1.000
_cell.length_b   1.000
_cell.length_c   1.000
_cell.angle_alpha   90.00
_cell.angle_beta   90.00
_cell.angle_gamma   90.00
#
_symmetry.space_group_name_H-M   'P 1'
#
loop_
_entity.id
_entity.type
_entity.pdbx_description
1 polymer ?
#
loop_
_entity_poly.entity_id
_entity_poly.type
_entity_poly.pdbx_seq_one_letter_code
_entity_poly.pdbx_strand_id
1 'polypeptide(L)'
;MEAQRSGEDGRIPADWLYSRKMRWLIFLGLAMVASFALLWAWQTVAALVEGRFEYLWFYLPAFLSMAAVSVPGLEVIRSRMRTRARVGSCELRPEGTAITANRLHALLLRSYLLLGTVACLAFSVGMFTGVYTFPMTASQESLFPFLVGALGVCCGGYVVLLATGRLRNPLIVCTPTELRVRRGIETQSIEWDRIAGLEATSLREYQRNSAIRISPANPDALTIDRHYRGPFSGVLKSPPAIVAKADQFEVGAVPLYWFLRYYLEHPDDRRELADGRAVGRLLRGELVS
;
A
#
# COMPACT_ATOMS: atom_id res chain seq x y z
N MET A 1 1.27 34.19 -9.23
CA MET A 1 1.08 32.80 -8.72
C MET A 1 1.90 31.74 -9.46
N GLU A 2 2.54 32.04 -10.60
CA GLU A 2 3.40 31.06 -11.32
C GLU A 2 4.84 30.97 -10.80
N ALA A 3 5.42 32.07 -10.28
CA ALA A 3 6.81 32.09 -9.80
C ALA A 3 7.07 31.27 -8.52
N GLN A 4 6.02 30.90 -7.77
CA GLN A 4 6.14 30.11 -6.53
C GLN A 4 6.05 28.60 -6.81
N ARG A 5 5.60 28.18 -8.01
CA ARG A 5 5.55 26.77 -8.42
C ARG A 5 6.91 26.23 -8.84
N SER A 6 7.79 27.06 -9.42
CA SER A 6 9.10 26.60 -9.90
C SER A 6 10.04 26.13 -8.78
N GLY A 7 9.94 26.72 -7.57
CA GLY A 7 10.76 26.34 -6.42
C GLY A 7 10.31 25.04 -5.72
N GLU A 8 9.02 24.71 -5.73
CA GLU A 8 8.54 23.42 -5.19
C GLU A 8 8.79 22.26 -6.15
N ASP A 9 8.76 22.51 -7.47
CA ASP A 9 8.95 21.49 -8.48
C ASP A 9 10.40 20.94 -8.52
N GLY A 10 11.40 21.74 -8.15
CA GLY A 10 12.80 21.29 -8.05
C GLY A 10 13.05 20.23 -6.98
N ARG A 11 12.14 20.09 -6.00
CA ARG A 11 12.25 19.10 -4.92
C ARG A 11 11.60 17.77 -5.24
N ILE A 12 10.87 17.67 -6.36
CA ILE A 12 10.18 16.43 -6.74
C ILE A 12 11.07 15.71 -7.75
N PRO A 13 11.42 14.43 -7.53
CA PRO A 13 12.15 13.68 -8.53
C PRO A 13 11.41 13.67 -9.88
N ALA A 14 12.13 13.96 -10.97
CA ALA A 14 11.55 14.14 -12.31
C ALA A 14 10.68 12.94 -12.71
N ASP A 15 11.13 11.73 -12.39
CA ASP A 15 10.43 10.46 -12.68
C ASP A 15 9.05 10.33 -12.00
N TRP A 16 8.79 11.11 -10.95
CA TRP A 16 7.50 11.09 -10.26
C TRP A 16 6.51 12.14 -10.76
N LEU A 17 6.96 13.12 -11.55
CA LEU A 17 6.07 14.12 -12.17
C LEU A 17 5.00 13.45 -13.02
N TYR A 18 5.37 12.38 -13.71
CA TYR A 18 4.43 11.61 -14.52
C TYR A 18 3.35 10.92 -13.67
N SER A 19 3.72 10.29 -12.56
CA SER A 19 2.77 9.68 -11.62
C SER A 19 1.75 10.70 -11.10
N ARG A 20 2.20 11.94 -10.83
CA ARG A 20 1.32 13.04 -10.40
C ARG A 20 0.36 13.50 -11.50
N LYS A 21 0.81 13.56 -12.76
CA LYS A 21 -0.05 13.92 -13.91
C LYS A 21 -1.17 12.90 -14.13
N MET A 22 -0.93 11.63 -13.80
CA MET A 22 -1.91 10.54 -13.96
C MET A 22 -2.95 10.41 -12.84
N ARG A 23 -2.98 11.35 -11.87
CA ARG A 23 -3.94 11.33 -10.75
C ARG A 23 -5.41 11.23 -11.19
N TRP A 24 -5.75 11.78 -12.36
CA TRP A 24 -7.12 11.75 -12.87
C TRP A 24 -7.62 10.32 -13.14
N LEU A 25 -6.74 9.39 -13.56
CA LEU A 25 -7.11 7.98 -13.74
C LEU A 25 -7.47 7.33 -12.40
N ILE A 26 -6.75 7.68 -11.34
CA ILE A 26 -7.04 7.19 -9.99
C ILE A 26 -8.36 7.80 -9.50
N PHE A 27 -8.60 9.10 -9.73
CA PHE A 27 -9.88 9.73 -9.41
C PHE A 27 -11.05 9.09 -10.16
N LEU A 28 -10.87 8.77 -11.44
CA LEU A 28 -11.88 8.07 -12.24
C LEU A 28 -12.17 6.67 -11.66
N GLY A 29 -11.12 5.91 -11.33
CA GLY A 29 -11.27 4.61 -10.67
C GLY A 29 -11.98 4.72 -9.32
N LEU A 30 -11.63 5.71 -8.51
CA LEU A 30 -12.28 5.98 -7.22
C LEU A 30 -13.74 6.41 -7.38
N ALA A 31 -14.05 7.23 -8.38
CA ALA A 31 -15.42 7.64 -8.67
C ALA A 31 -16.28 6.43 -9.08
N MET A 32 -15.71 5.52 -9.89
CA MET A 32 -16.37 4.27 -10.26
C MET A 32 -16.63 3.40 -9.03
N VAL A 33 -15.61 3.16 -8.18
CA VAL A 33 -15.78 2.39 -6.94
C VAL A 33 -16.81 3.03 -6.00
N ALA A 34 -16.77 4.36 -5.84
CA ALA A 34 -17.74 5.08 -5.03
C ALA A 34 -19.17 4.95 -5.57
N SER A 35 -19.34 4.97 -6.89
CA SER A 35 -20.64 4.76 -7.55
C SER A 35 -21.18 3.34 -7.26
N PHE A 36 -20.32 2.32 -7.33
CA PHE A 36 -20.69 0.96 -6.93
C PHE A 36 -20.99 0.84 -5.44
N ALA A 37 -20.24 1.53 -4.57
CA ALA A 37 -20.54 1.57 -3.14
C ALA A 37 -21.93 2.16 -2.88
N LEU A 38 -22.29 3.26 -3.55
CA LEU A 38 -23.62 3.87 -3.44
C LEU A 38 -24.73 2.94 -3.95
N LEU A 39 -24.48 2.20 -5.04
CA LEU A 39 -25.41 1.18 -5.52
C LEU A 39 -25.66 0.11 -4.44
N TRP A 40 -24.62 -0.42 -3.80
CA TRP A 40 -24.78 -1.42 -2.74
C TRP A 40 -25.40 -0.84 -1.47
N ALA A 41 -25.13 0.41 -1.13
CA ALA A 41 -25.80 1.11 -0.04
C ALA A 41 -27.31 1.22 -0.31
N TRP A 42 -27.68 1.62 -1.52
CA TRP A 42 -29.08 1.66 -1.95
C TRP A 42 -29.74 0.28 -1.86
N GLN A 43 -29.11 -0.76 -2.39
CA GLN A 43 -29.63 -2.13 -2.31
C GLN A 43 -29.77 -2.63 -0.86
N THR A 44 -28.85 -2.24 0.03
CA THR A 44 -28.94 -2.55 1.46
C THR A 44 -30.19 -1.90 2.08
N VAL A 45 -30.44 -0.63 1.79
CA VAL A 45 -31.63 0.09 2.28
C VAL A 45 -32.91 -0.50 1.69
N ALA A 46 -32.93 -0.79 0.39
CA ALA A 46 -34.08 -1.39 -0.28
C ALA A 46 -34.42 -2.76 0.32
N ALA A 47 -33.41 -3.62 0.55
CA ALA A 47 -33.62 -4.92 1.18
C ALA A 47 -34.17 -4.80 2.62
N LEU A 48 -33.73 -3.80 3.40
CA LEU A 48 -34.30 -3.52 4.72
C LEU A 48 -35.77 -3.11 4.65
N VAL A 49 -36.12 -2.22 3.72
CA VAL A 49 -37.50 -1.71 3.55
C VAL A 49 -38.45 -2.81 3.07
N GLU A 50 -37.96 -3.69 2.19
CA GLU A 50 -38.74 -4.79 1.61
C GLU A 50 -38.76 -6.04 2.50
N GLY A 51 -38.05 -6.04 3.64
CA GLY A 51 -37.97 -7.19 4.56
C GLY A 51 -37.13 -8.37 4.06
N ARG A 52 -36.29 -8.17 3.04
CA ARG A 52 -35.38 -9.17 2.45
C ARG A 52 -34.07 -9.28 3.23
N PHE A 53 -34.17 -9.60 4.52
CA PHE A 53 -33.03 -9.55 5.46
C PHE A 53 -31.88 -10.51 5.07
N GLU A 54 -32.17 -11.60 4.37
CA GLU A 54 -31.20 -12.56 3.86
C GLU A 54 -30.21 -11.94 2.87
N TYR A 55 -30.59 -10.89 2.14
CA TYR A 55 -29.71 -10.18 1.19
C TYR A 55 -28.69 -9.28 1.91
N LEU A 56 -28.91 -8.95 3.18
CA LEU A 56 -28.00 -8.07 3.94
C LEU A 56 -26.63 -8.69 4.18
N TRP A 57 -26.54 -10.03 4.22
CA TRP A 57 -25.27 -10.75 4.32
C TRP A 57 -24.35 -10.50 3.11
N PHE A 58 -24.92 -10.12 1.97
CA PHE A 58 -24.17 -9.73 0.80
C PHE A 58 -24.07 -8.20 0.66
N TYR A 59 -25.20 -7.49 0.64
CA TYR A 59 -25.23 -6.06 0.27
C TYR A 59 -24.47 -5.17 1.26
N LEU A 60 -24.62 -5.38 2.57
CA LEU A 60 -23.99 -4.53 3.57
C LEU A 60 -22.45 -4.73 3.57
N PRO A 61 -21.91 -5.96 3.63
CA PRO A 61 -20.47 -6.17 3.49
C PRO A 61 -19.92 -5.70 2.15
N ALA A 62 -20.65 -5.86 1.03
CA ALA A 62 -20.23 -5.36 -0.28
C ALA A 62 -20.10 -3.84 -0.29
N PHE A 63 -21.10 -3.12 0.25
CA PHE A 63 -21.07 -1.67 0.42
C PHE A 63 -19.86 -1.24 1.28
N LEU A 64 -19.74 -1.78 2.48
CA LEU A 64 -18.68 -1.39 3.42
C LEU A 64 -17.28 -1.73 2.87
N SER A 65 -17.15 -2.85 2.14
CA SER A 65 -15.91 -3.22 1.46
C SER A 65 -15.54 -2.17 0.39
N MET A 66 -16.46 -1.81 -0.51
CA MET A 66 -16.21 -0.81 -1.56
C MET A 66 -15.95 0.59 -0.99
N ALA A 67 -16.63 0.97 0.09
CA ALA A 67 -16.35 2.20 0.80
C ALA A 67 -14.94 2.18 1.41
N ALA A 68 -14.56 1.06 2.04
CA ALA A 68 -13.26 0.90 2.69
C ALA A 68 -12.08 0.96 1.72
N VAL A 69 -12.19 0.45 0.48
CA VAL A 69 -11.09 0.48 -0.50
C VAL A 69 -10.87 1.88 -1.12
N SER A 70 -11.89 2.74 -1.09
CA SER A 70 -11.80 4.09 -1.65
C SER A 70 -10.82 4.99 -0.89
N VAL A 71 -10.74 4.83 0.43
CA VAL A 71 -9.88 5.65 1.29
C VAL A 71 -8.38 5.36 1.09
N PRO A 72 -7.89 4.11 1.04
CA PRO A 72 -6.55 3.76 0.60
C PRO A 72 -6.11 4.43 -0.71
N GLY A 73 -6.98 4.49 -1.72
CA GLY A 73 -6.67 5.15 -2.99
C GLY A 73 -6.46 6.66 -2.84
N LEU A 74 -7.32 7.32 -2.05
CA LEU A 74 -7.15 8.74 -1.70
C LEU A 74 -5.86 8.98 -0.90
N GLU A 75 -5.54 8.10 0.05
CA GLU A 75 -4.33 8.20 0.86
C GLU A 75 -3.06 8.00 0.02
N VAL A 76 -3.08 7.12 -0.99
CA VAL A 76 -1.99 7.00 -1.97
C VAL A 76 -1.81 8.30 -2.75
N ILE A 77 -2.90 8.91 -3.25
CA ILE A 77 -2.82 10.22 -3.93
C ILE A 77 -2.23 11.28 -2.99
N ARG A 78 -2.74 11.37 -1.76
CA ARG A 78 -2.25 12.31 -0.74
C ARG A 78 -0.77 12.10 -0.44
N SER A 79 -0.34 10.85 -0.28
CA SER A 79 1.06 10.47 -0.03
C SER A 79 1.98 10.86 -1.18
N ARG A 80 1.55 10.70 -2.44
CA ARG A 80 2.29 11.13 -3.62
C ARG A 80 2.44 12.64 -3.72
N MET A 81 1.42 13.39 -3.30
CA MET A 81 1.42 14.86 -3.33
C MET A 81 2.18 15.49 -2.17
N ARG A 82 2.39 14.73 -1.08
CA ARG A 82 3.04 15.22 0.13
C ARG A 82 4.52 15.57 -0.13
N THR A 83 4.89 16.81 0.17
CA THR A 83 6.25 17.34 0.06
C THR A 83 6.94 17.54 1.42
N ARG A 84 6.20 17.39 2.53
CA ARG A 84 6.70 17.52 3.90
C ARG A 84 6.24 16.35 4.77
N ALA A 85 7.10 15.88 5.66
CA ALA A 85 6.76 14.83 6.60
C ALA A 85 5.69 15.30 7.61
N ARG A 86 4.89 14.36 8.13
CA ARG A 86 3.89 14.63 9.18
C ARG A 86 4.43 14.18 10.53
N VAL A 87 4.10 14.89 11.59
CA VAL A 87 4.33 14.39 12.97
C VAL A 87 3.68 13.01 13.13
N GLY A 88 4.43 12.05 13.67
CA GLY A 88 3.99 10.66 13.86
C GLY A 88 4.20 9.73 12.65
N SER A 89 4.70 10.26 11.52
CA SER A 89 5.01 9.45 10.33
C SER A 89 6.32 8.66 10.40
N CYS A 90 7.14 8.98 11.41
CA CYS A 90 8.35 8.26 11.78
C CYS A 90 8.42 8.15 13.31
N GLU A 91 9.12 7.13 13.77
CA GLU A 91 9.25 6.76 15.18
C GLU A 91 10.70 6.37 15.45
N LEU A 92 11.27 6.83 16.56
CA LEU A 92 12.54 6.30 17.03
C LEU A 92 12.30 4.96 17.71
N ARG A 93 13.01 3.92 17.26
CA ARG A 93 13.04 2.59 17.87
C ARG A 93 14.42 2.34 18.48
N PRO A 94 14.56 1.35 19.39
CA PRO A 94 15.87 0.99 19.97
C PRO A 94 16.93 0.69 18.90
N GLU A 95 16.51 0.20 17.75
CA GLU A 95 17.40 -0.19 16.64
C GLU A 95 17.72 0.96 15.68
N GLY A 96 16.94 2.06 15.69
CA GLY A 96 17.08 3.16 14.75
C GLY A 96 15.75 3.85 14.40
N THR A 97 15.77 4.67 13.36
CA THR A 97 14.60 5.45 12.92
C THR A 97 13.70 4.57 12.05
N ALA A 98 12.45 4.38 12.48
CA ALA A 98 11.45 3.60 11.78
C ALA A 98 10.47 4.49 11.02
N ILE A 99 10.22 4.16 9.75
CA ILE A 99 9.23 4.79 8.89
C ILE A 99 8.15 3.75 8.61
N THR A 100 6.96 3.98 9.18
CA THR A 100 5.85 3.02 9.11
C THR A 100 4.98 3.24 7.89
N ALA A 101 4.37 2.16 7.40
CA ALA A 101 3.22 2.26 6.51
C ALA A 101 2.10 3.09 7.15
N ASN A 102 1.26 3.69 6.31
CA ASN A 102 0.07 4.40 6.76
C ASN A 102 -0.85 3.45 7.56
N ARG A 103 -1.05 3.75 8.86
CA ARG A 103 -1.85 2.89 9.77
C ARG A 103 -3.30 2.75 9.31
N LEU A 104 -3.89 3.85 8.81
CA LEU A 104 -5.25 3.85 8.28
C LEU A 104 -5.34 2.96 7.04
N HIS A 105 -4.35 3.05 6.13
CA HIS A 105 -4.27 2.17 4.97
C HIS A 105 -4.20 0.69 5.39
N ALA A 106 -3.36 0.36 6.36
CA ALA A 106 -3.21 -1.01 6.85
C ALA A 106 -4.49 -1.55 7.53
N LEU A 107 -5.20 -0.70 8.28
CA LEU A 107 -6.48 -1.06 8.89
C LEU A 107 -7.54 -1.29 7.81
N LEU A 108 -7.72 -0.33 6.91
CA LEU A 108 -8.77 -0.38 5.89
C LEU A 108 -8.53 -1.47 4.86
N LEU A 109 -7.28 -1.81 4.53
CA LEU A 109 -6.98 -2.97 3.69
C LEU A 109 -7.49 -4.27 4.33
N ARG A 110 -7.28 -4.46 5.65
CA ARG A 110 -7.78 -5.65 6.36
C ARG A 110 -9.31 -5.67 6.42
N SER A 111 -9.92 -4.53 6.73
CA SER A 111 -11.38 -4.39 6.75
C SER A 111 -12.00 -4.68 5.39
N TYR A 112 -11.45 -4.09 4.32
CA TYR A 112 -11.88 -4.33 2.94
C TYR A 112 -11.79 -5.81 2.56
N LEU A 113 -10.66 -6.46 2.84
CA LEU A 113 -10.46 -7.88 2.51
C LEU A 113 -11.43 -8.77 3.29
N LEU A 114 -11.61 -8.52 4.59
CA LEU A 114 -12.53 -9.30 5.42
C LEU A 114 -13.99 -9.14 4.95
N LEU A 115 -14.45 -7.90 4.78
CA LEU A 115 -15.81 -7.61 4.31
C LEU A 115 -16.04 -8.13 2.88
N GLY A 116 -15.02 -8.02 2.03
CA GLY A 116 -15.02 -8.56 0.67
C GLY A 116 -15.14 -10.08 0.66
N THR A 117 -14.42 -10.78 1.56
CA THR A 117 -14.57 -12.23 1.75
C THR A 117 -15.99 -12.59 2.14
N VAL A 118 -16.57 -11.91 3.14
CA VAL A 118 -17.95 -12.17 3.57
C VAL A 118 -18.93 -11.95 2.43
N ALA A 119 -18.84 -10.80 1.74
CA ALA A 119 -19.70 -10.48 0.60
C ALA A 119 -19.62 -11.53 -0.51
N CYS A 120 -18.39 -11.89 -0.91
CA CYS A 120 -18.17 -12.83 -2.00
C CYS A 120 -18.68 -14.24 -1.67
N LEU A 121 -18.43 -14.72 -0.45
CA LEU A 121 -18.89 -16.04 -0.02
C LEU A 121 -20.40 -16.06 0.18
N ALA A 122 -21.00 -15.02 0.76
CA ALA A 122 -22.45 -14.89 0.89
C ALA A 122 -23.12 -14.89 -0.49
N PHE A 123 -22.61 -14.10 -1.44
CA PHE A 123 -23.10 -14.11 -2.83
C PHE A 123 -23.04 -15.50 -3.45
N SER A 124 -21.87 -16.15 -3.38
CA SER A 124 -21.65 -17.47 -3.97
C SER A 124 -22.60 -18.52 -3.39
N VAL A 125 -22.67 -18.61 -2.06
CA VAL A 125 -23.55 -19.55 -1.36
C VAL A 125 -25.01 -19.25 -1.65
N GLY A 126 -25.43 -17.98 -1.56
CA GLY A 126 -26.82 -17.57 -1.79
C GLY A 126 -27.30 -17.84 -3.22
N MET A 127 -26.41 -17.74 -4.21
CA MET A 127 -26.72 -18.14 -5.59
C MET A 127 -26.87 -19.65 -5.73
N PHE A 128 -25.96 -20.45 -5.16
CA PHE A 128 -26.04 -21.92 -5.24
C PHE A 128 -27.23 -22.51 -4.49
N THR A 129 -27.68 -21.86 -3.41
CA THR A 129 -28.85 -22.29 -2.64
C THR A 129 -30.17 -21.74 -3.18
N GLY A 130 -30.13 -20.84 -4.17
CA GLY A 130 -31.32 -20.19 -4.72
C GLY A 130 -31.95 -19.13 -3.79
N VAL A 131 -31.26 -18.77 -2.69
CA VAL A 131 -31.69 -17.69 -1.80
C VAL A 131 -31.61 -16.33 -2.50
N TYR A 132 -30.60 -16.15 -3.35
CA TYR A 132 -30.42 -14.94 -4.14
C TYR A 132 -30.87 -15.11 -5.57
N THR A 133 -31.63 -14.14 -6.05
CA THR A 133 -32.03 -14.02 -7.45
C THR A 133 -31.61 -12.66 -7.97
N PHE A 134 -30.85 -12.66 -9.06
CA PHE A 134 -30.36 -11.45 -9.71
C PHE A 134 -30.68 -11.52 -11.21
N PRO A 135 -30.93 -10.38 -11.87
CA PRO A 135 -31.13 -10.35 -13.32
C PRO A 135 -29.80 -10.65 -14.02
N MET A 136 -29.57 -11.92 -14.32
CA MET A 136 -28.35 -12.43 -14.94
C MET A 136 -28.71 -13.32 -16.14
N THR A 137 -27.80 -13.43 -17.10
CA THR A 137 -27.96 -14.45 -18.17
C THR A 137 -27.68 -15.84 -17.60
N ALA A 138 -28.22 -16.90 -18.20
CA ALA A 138 -27.96 -18.28 -17.77
C ALA A 138 -26.45 -18.62 -17.67
N SER A 139 -25.62 -18.04 -18.55
CA SER A 139 -24.17 -18.18 -18.49
C SER A 139 -23.55 -17.48 -17.27
N GLN A 140 -24.06 -16.31 -16.88
CA GLN A 140 -23.60 -15.59 -15.70
C GLN A 140 -24.04 -16.29 -14.41
N GLU A 141 -25.28 -16.78 -14.34
CA GLU A 141 -25.77 -17.53 -13.18
C GLU A 141 -24.96 -18.80 -12.92
N SER A 142 -24.52 -19.47 -13.98
CA SER A 142 -23.67 -20.67 -13.88
C SER A 142 -22.24 -20.33 -13.46
N LEU A 143 -21.64 -19.26 -14.00
CA LEU A 143 -20.20 -18.98 -13.84
C LEU A 143 -19.87 -18.05 -12.67
N PHE A 144 -20.66 -16.99 -12.44
CA PHE A 144 -20.33 -15.94 -11.46
C PHE A 144 -20.24 -16.44 -10.02
N PRO A 145 -21.11 -17.35 -9.54
CA PRO A 145 -20.99 -17.86 -8.18
C PRO A 145 -19.65 -18.53 -7.91
N PHE A 146 -19.09 -19.27 -8.88
CA PHE A 146 -17.75 -19.86 -8.77
C PHE A 146 -16.65 -18.80 -8.76
N LEU A 147 -16.69 -17.85 -9.70
CA LEU A 147 -15.66 -16.80 -9.80
C LEU A 147 -15.62 -15.90 -8.55
N VAL A 148 -16.80 -15.47 -8.11
CA VAL A 148 -16.95 -14.62 -6.92
C VAL A 148 -16.59 -15.42 -5.66
N GLY A 149 -17.02 -16.68 -5.55
CA GLY A 149 -16.63 -17.56 -4.45
C GLY A 149 -15.10 -17.74 -4.37
N ALA A 150 -14.45 -18.01 -5.50
CA ALA A 150 -12.99 -18.13 -5.58
C ALA A 150 -12.27 -16.84 -5.19
N LEU A 151 -12.79 -15.67 -5.61
CA LEU A 151 -12.28 -14.37 -5.17
C LEU A 151 -12.41 -14.20 -3.65
N GLY A 152 -13.55 -14.60 -3.07
CA GLY A 152 -13.78 -14.58 -1.62
C GLY A 152 -12.77 -15.43 -0.85
N VAL A 153 -12.49 -16.65 -1.33
CA VAL A 153 -11.47 -17.55 -0.76
C VAL A 153 -10.07 -16.92 -0.85
N CYS A 154 -9.72 -16.33 -1.99
CA CYS A 154 -8.44 -15.62 -2.16
C CYS A 154 -8.31 -14.46 -1.17
N CYS A 155 -9.31 -13.59 -1.07
CA CYS A 155 -9.33 -12.50 -0.09
C CYS A 155 -9.21 -13.03 1.35
N GLY A 156 -9.90 -14.14 1.67
CA GLY A 156 -9.86 -14.75 2.99
C GLY A 156 -8.48 -15.30 3.32
N GLY A 157 -7.82 -15.93 2.34
CA GLY A 157 -6.43 -16.35 2.43
C GLY A 157 -5.49 -15.18 2.76
N TYR A 158 -5.66 -14.03 2.09
CA TYR A 158 -4.88 -12.83 2.41
C TYR A 158 -5.11 -12.32 3.84
N VAL A 159 -6.36 -12.34 4.33
CA VAL A 159 -6.66 -11.98 5.73
C VAL A 159 -5.93 -12.90 6.69
N VAL A 160 -5.97 -14.22 6.45
CA VAL A 160 -5.27 -15.22 7.28
C VAL A 160 -3.75 -14.99 7.25
N LEU A 161 -3.16 -14.71 6.08
CA LEU A 161 -1.73 -14.42 5.97
C LEU A 161 -1.32 -13.14 6.74
N LEU A 162 -2.17 -12.11 6.73
CA LEU A 162 -1.96 -10.89 7.51
C LEU A 162 -2.12 -11.14 9.02
N ALA A 163 -3.13 -11.91 9.43
CA ALA A 163 -3.41 -12.21 10.84
C ALA A 163 -2.32 -13.10 11.46
N THR A 164 -1.79 -14.06 10.70
CA THR A 164 -0.70 -14.94 11.12
C THR A 164 0.69 -14.30 11.03
N GLY A 165 0.79 -13.05 10.56
CA GLY A 165 2.05 -12.33 10.41
C GLY A 165 2.98 -12.87 9.31
N ARG A 166 2.47 -13.77 8.45
CA ARG A 166 3.17 -14.26 7.25
C ARG A 166 3.21 -13.20 6.15
N LEU A 167 2.21 -12.34 6.12
CA LEU A 167 2.22 -11.09 5.37
C LEU A 167 2.29 -9.93 6.36
N ARG A 168 3.27 -9.04 6.19
CA ARG A 168 3.53 -7.92 7.11
C ARG A 168 3.42 -6.59 6.38
N ASN A 169 2.97 -5.58 7.12
CA ASN A 169 2.90 -4.22 6.59
C ASN A 169 4.30 -3.68 6.24
N PRO A 170 4.40 -2.82 5.21
CA PRO A 170 5.65 -2.13 4.88
C PRO A 170 6.23 -1.40 6.10
N LEU A 171 7.54 -1.49 6.25
CA LEU A 171 8.30 -0.81 7.29
C LEU A 171 9.70 -0.58 6.75
N ILE A 172 10.22 0.61 6.93
CA ILE A 172 11.64 0.90 6.72
C ILE A 172 12.24 1.19 8.09
N VAL A 173 13.35 0.54 8.40
CA VAL A 173 14.16 0.83 9.59
C VAL A 173 15.53 1.24 9.12
N CYS A 174 15.92 2.45 9.49
CA CYS A 174 17.20 3.04 9.18
C CYS A 174 18.02 3.03 10.46
N THR A 175 19.07 2.19 10.51
CA THR A 175 20.03 2.16 11.60
C THR A 175 21.30 2.92 11.15
N PRO A 176 22.24 3.23 12.06
CA PRO A 176 23.51 3.84 11.65
C PRO A 176 24.33 3.01 10.67
N THR A 177 24.15 1.68 10.66
CA THR A 177 24.97 0.74 9.87
C THR A 177 24.25 0.18 8.66
N GLU A 178 22.93 0.01 8.72
CA GLU A 178 22.16 -0.63 7.66
C GLU A 178 20.77 -0.02 7.45
N LEU A 179 20.25 -0.28 6.26
CA LEU A 179 18.89 0.01 5.85
C LEU A 179 18.12 -1.31 5.73
N ARG A 180 17.03 -1.44 6.50
CA ARG A 180 16.13 -2.59 6.44
C ARG A 180 14.78 -2.19 5.86
N VAL A 181 14.34 -2.87 4.81
CA VAL A 181 13.06 -2.64 4.14
C VAL A 181 12.22 -3.91 4.20
N ARG A 182 11.14 -3.87 4.99
CA ARG A 182 10.14 -4.93 5.05
C ARG A 182 9.09 -4.73 3.98
N ARG A 183 8.83 -5.79 3.21
CA ARG A 183 7.88 -5.84 2.09
C ARG A 183 7.05 -7.11 2.17
N GLY A 184 5.81 -7.01 2.66
CA GLY A 184 4.82 -8.09 2.58
C GLY A 184 5.35 -9.43 3.10
N ILE A 185 5.92 -10.23 2.20
CA ILE A 185 6.42 -11.58 2.39
C ILE A 185 7.87 -11.68 2.88
N GLU A 186 8.65 -10.60 2.84
CA GLU A 186 10.08 -10.62 3.16
C GLU A 186 10.58 -9.31 3.80
N THR A 187 11.81 -9.33 4.30
CA THR A 187 12.59 -8.17 4.74
C THR A 187 13.96 -8.24 4.10
N GLN A 188 14.31 -7.19 3.38
CA GLN A 188 15.60 -7.05 2.75
C GLN A 188 16.42 -6.06 3.57
N SER A 189 17.66 -6.37 3.89
CA SER A 189 18.59 -5.45 4.53
C SER A 189 19.87 -5.29 3.74
N ILE A 190 20.46 -4.10 3.84
CA ILE A 190 21.70 -3.73 3.16
C ILE A 190 22.47 -2.73 4.03
N GLU A 191 23.77 -2.95 4.17
CA GLU A 191 24.68 -1.97 4.77
C GLU A 191 24.72 -0.71 3.91
N TRP A 192 24.74 0.47 4.54
CA TRP A 192 24.73 1.75 3.79
C TRP A 192 25.87 1.85 2.78
N ASP A 193 27.07 1.39 3.14
CA ASP A 193 28.27 1.46 2.30
C ASP A 193 28.24 0.50 1.11
N ARG A 194 27.30 -0.46 1.10
CA ARG A 194 27.09 -1.39 -0.02
C ARG A 194 25.99 -0.94 -0.97
N ILE A 195 25.38 0.21 -0.74
CA ILE A 195 24.40 0.80 -1.66
C ILE A 195 25.17 1.51 -2.78
N ALA A 196 25.05 1.02 -4.01
CA ALA A 196 25.66 1.66 -5.18
C ALA A 196 24.82 2.80 -5.75
N GLY A 197 23.50 2.78 -5.52
CA GLY A 197 22.62 3.83 -6.03
C GLY A 197 21.26 3.85 -5.35
N LEU A 198 20.69 5.05 -5.27
CA LEU A 198 19.35 5.30 -4.78
C LEU A 198 18.60 6.20 -5.76
N GLU A 199 17.60 5.64 -6.42
CA GLU A 199 16.89 6.29 -7.52
C GLU A 199 15.39 6.37 -7.23
N ALA A 200 14.81 7.53 -7.52
CA ALA A 200 13.37 7.66 -7.59
C ALA A 200 12.91 7.11 -8.94
N THR A 201 12.07 6.08 -8.93
CA THR A 201 11.56 5.47 -10.15
C THR A 201 10.03 5.50 -10.17
N SER A 202 9.45 5.57 -11.36
CA SER A 202 8.04 5.24 -11.58
C SER A 202 7.96 3.86 -12.22
N LEU A 203 7.53 2.87 -11.43
CA LEU A 203 7.50 1.50 -11.92
C LEU A 203 6.33 1.33 -12.89
N ARG A 204 6.63 1.16 -14.20
CA ARG A 204 5.61 0.81 -15.20
C ARG A 204 4.85 -0.46 -14.80
N GLU A 205 5.57 -1.43 -14.23
CA GLU A 205 5.04 -2.71 -13.74
C GLU A 205 4.10 -2.58 -12.53
N TYR A 206 4.21 -1.50 -11.75
CA TYR A 206 3.38 -1.25 -10.56
C TYR A 206 2.52 0.00 -10.74
N GLN A 207 1.80 0.09 -11.86
CA GLN A 207 0.83 1.16 -12.13
C GLN A 207 1.40 2.58 -11.99
N ARG A 208 2.71 2.74 -12.23
CA ARG A 208 3.42 4.04 -12.15
C ARG A 208 3.37 4.65 -10.75
N ASN A 209 3.41 3.81 -9.72
CA ASN A 209 3.56 4.25 -8.33
C ASN A 209 4.94 4.90 -8.12
N SER A 210 4.99 5.91 -7.25
CA SER A 210 6.26 6.49 -6.77
C SER A 210 7.00 5.43 -5.95
N ALA A 211 8.13 4.96 -6.46
CA ALA A 211 8.96 3.99 -5.79
C ALA A 211 10.41 4.48 -5.68
N ILE A 212 11.12 3.97 -4.68
CA ILE A 212 12.53 4.20 -4.47
C ILE A 212 13.22 2.87 -4.72
N ARG A 213 14.11 2.85 -5.71
CA ARG A 213 14.96 1.71 -6.03
C ARG A 213 16.30 1.92 -5.35
N ILE A 214 16.70 0.96 -4.53
CA ILE A 214 18.00 0.93 -3.87
C ILE A 214 18.77 -0.24 -4.50
N SER A 215 19.80 0.12 -5.25
CA SER A 215 20.63 -0.82 -6.01
C SER A 215 21.85 -1.20 -5.17
N PRO A 216 22.07 -2.48 -4.86
CA PRO A 216 23.29 -2.92 -4.18
C PRO A 216 24.50 -2.83 -5.12
N ALA A 217 25.69 -2.67 -4.56
CA ALA A 217 26.95 -2.73 -5.31
C ALA A 217 27.24 -4.13 -5.88
N ASN A 218 26.79 -5.18 -5.18
CA ASN A 218 26.81 -6.56 -5.63
C ASN A 218 25.51 -7.24 -5.14
N PRO A 219 24.83 -8.09 -5.96
CA PRO A 219 23.68 -8.88 -5.51
C PRO A 219 23.84 -9.57 -4.15
N ASP A 220 25.03 -10.04 -3.81
CA ASP A 220 25.33 -10.74 -2.55
C ASP A 220 25.35 -9.82 -1.32
N ALA A 221 25.29 -8.49 -1.51
CA ALA A 221 25.21 -7.53 -0.43
C ALA A 221 23.84 -7.49 0.26
N LEU A 222 22.81 -8.09 -0.36
CA LEU A 222 21.45 -8.11 0.17
C LEU A 222 21.24 -9.31 1.11
N THR A 223 20.87 -9.02 2.35
CA THR A 223 20.36 -10.05 3.26
C THR A 223 18.84 -10.12 3.13
N ILE A 224 18.28 -11.31 2.93
CA ILE A 224 16.85 -11.52 2.70
C ILE A 224 16.28 -12.47 3.74
N ASP A 225 15.37 -11.97 4.57
CA ASP A 225 14.59 -12.74 5.53
C ASP A 225 13.15 -12.93 5.01
N ARG A 226 12.72 -14.19 4.81
CA ARG A 226 11.40 -14.53 4.24
C ARG A 226 10.41 -14.94 5.34
N HIS A 227 9.34 -14.16 5.46
CA HIS A 227 8.20 -14.39 6.37
C HIS A 227 7.21 -15.42 5.81
N TYR A 228 7.03 -15.46 4.48
CA TYR A 228 6.13 -16.40 3.81
C TYR A 228 6.90 -17.55 3.15
N ARG A 229 6.55 -18.78 3.52
CA ARG A 229 7.13 -20.03 2.98
C ARG A 229 6.06 -20.99 2.44
N GLY A 230 4.91 -20.46 2.03
CA GLY A 230 3.79 -21.27 1.52
C GLY A 230 4.00 -21.76 0.07
N PRO A 231 3.00 -22.43 -0.53
CA PRO A 231 3.15 -23.18 -1.79
C PRO A 231 3.56 -22.32 -3.00
N PHE A 232 3.41 -20.99 -2.92
CA PHE A 232 3.78 -20.07 -3.99
C PHE A 232 5.12 -19.34 -3.74
N SER A 233 5.86 -19.67 -2.68
CA SER A 233 7.10 -18.97 -2.32
C SER A 233 8.21 -19.12 -3.38
N GLY A 234 8.21 -20.21 -4.16
CA GLY A 234 9.16 -20.42 -5.25
C GLY A 234 8.96 -19.49 -6.46
N VAL A 235 7.72 -19.04 -6.68
CA VAL A 235 7.36 -18.12 -7.76
C VAL A 235 7.66 -16.67 -7.36
N LEU A 236 7.57 -16.38 -6.07
CA LEU A 236 7.83 -15.05 -5.49
C LEU A 236 9.34 -14.85 -5.30
N LYS A 237 10.08 -14.70 -6.41
CA LYS A 237 11.51 -14.37 -6.37
C LYS A 237 11.72 -12.94 -5.88
N SER A 238 12.64 -12.80 -4.94
CA SER A 238 13.08 -11.50 -4.44
C SER A 238 13.84 -10.77 -5.56
N PRO A 239 13.53 -9.50 -5.84
CA PRO A 239 14.27 -8.75 -6.87
C PRO A 239 15.72 -8.51 -6.44
N PRO A 240 16.66 -8.36 -7.40
CA PRO A 240 18.07 -8.10 -7.11
C PRO A 240 18.34 -6.68 -6.57
N ALA A 241 17.30 -5.87 -6.39
CA ALA A 241 17.36 -4.53 -5.81
C ALA A 241 16.19 -4.36 -4.84
N ILE A 242 16.38 -3.54 -3.81
CA ILE A 242 15.30 -3.23 -2.89
C ILE A 242 14.39 -2.19 -3.55
N VAL A 243 13.09 -2.47 -3.57
CA VAL A 243 12.08 -1.56 -4.14
C VAL A 243 11.08 -1.18 -3.06
N ALA A 244 11.20 0.05 -2.55
CA ALA A 244 10.26 0.62 -1.59
C ALA A 244 9.18 1.41 -2.33
N LYS A 245 7.90 1.00 -2.19
CA LYS A 245 6.76 1.77 -2.72
C LYS A 245 6.53 2.98 -1.82
N ALA A 246 7.09 4.11 -2.20
CA ALA A 246 7.19 5.30 -1.37
C ALA A 246 5.81 5.88 -1.01
N ASP A 247 4.82 5.69 -1.88
CA ASP A 247 3.44 6.11 -1.65
C ASP A 247 2.68 5.32 -0.57
N GLN A 248 3.22 4.21 -0.07
CA GLN A 248 2.63 3.40 1.00
C GLN A 248 3.02 3.86 2.42
N PHE A 249 4.04 4.72 2.53
CA PHE A 249 4.57 5.17 3.81
C PHE A 249 3.88 6.45 4.29
N GLU A 250 3.70 6.55 5.60
CA GLU A 250 3.01 7.69 6.22
C GLU A 250 3.77 9.01 6.05
N VAL A 251 5.09 8.95 5.87
CA VAL A 251 5.94 10.14 5.72
C VAL A 251 5.70 10.85 4.38
N GLY A 252 5.12 10.17 3.39
CA GLY A 252 4.96 10.66 2.02
C GLY A 252 6.15 10.30 1.13
N ALA A 253 5.90 10.26 -0.18
CA ALA A 253 6.90 9.78 -1.13
C ALA A 253 8.15 10.67 -1.19
N VAL A 254 7.96 11.99 -1.32
CA VAL A 254 9.07 12.97 -1.47
C VAL A 254 9.93 13.06 -0.21
N PRO A 255 9.37 13.24 1.00
CA PRO A 255 10.17 13.24 2.22
C PRO A 255 10.94 11.93 2.44
N LEU A 256 10.35 10.77 2.10
CA LEU A 256 11.04 9.49 2.23
C LEU A 256 12.27 9.40 1.32
N TYR A 257 12.14 9.84 0.06
CA TYR A 257 13.24 9.81 -0.89
C TYR A 257 14.42 10.66 -0.41
N TRP A 258 14.15 11.92 -0.06
CA TRP A 258 15.19 12.83 0.42
C TRP A 258 15.81 12.38 1.75
N PHE A 259 14.99 11.80 2.64
CA PHE A 259 15.51 11.21 3.87
C PHE A 259 16.54 10.12 3.60
N LEU A 260 16.21 9.14 2.76
CA LEU A 260 17.12 8.04 2.47
C LEU A 260 18.35 8.51 1.68
N ARG A 261 18.16 9.45 0.75
CA ARG A 261 19.25 10.03 -0.03
C ARG A 261 20.25 10.79 0.84
N TYR A 262 19.76 11.63 1.76
CA TYR A 262 20.60 12.40 2.67
C TYR A 262 21.55 11.49 3.46
N TYR A 263 21.04 10.43 4.09
CA TYR A 263 21.87 9.51 4.90
C TYR A 263 22.76 8.59 4.07
N LEU A 264 22.44 8.39 2.80
CA LEU A 264 23.35 7.74 1.87
C LEU A 264 24.56 8.65 1.60
N GLU A 265 24.32 9.93 1.31
CA GLU A 265 25.34 10.94 0.94
C GLU A 265 26.13 11.49 2.16
N HIS A 266 25.60 11.39 3.38
CA HIS A 266 26.21 11.93 4.61
C HIS A 266 26.47 10.81 5.64
N PRO A 267 27.55 10.02 5.48
CA PRO A 267 27.85 8.91 6.38
C PRO A 267 28.07 9.33 7.84
N ASP A 268 28.67 10.50 8.07
CA ASP A 268 28.96 11.03 9.41
C ASP A 268 27.69 11.29 10.23
N ASP A 269 26.59 11.62 9.56
CA ASP A 269 25.32 11.94 10.18
C ASP A 269 24.50 10.68 10.54
N ARG A 270 24.87 9.49 10.07
CA ARG A 270 24.07 8.26 10.29
C ARG A 270 23.88 7.91 11.76
N ARG A 271 24.73 8.40 12.66
CA ARG A 271 24.54 8.27 14.12
C ARG A 271 23.22 8.89 14.60
N GLU A 272 22.74 9.92 13.91
CA GLU A 272 21.45 10.57 14.20
C GLU A 272 20.24 9.64 14.02
N LEU A 273 20.39 8.58 13.22
CA LEU A 273 19.34 7.58 13.00
C LEU A 273 18.99 6.81 14.28
N ALA A 274 19.92 6.72 15.24
CA ALA A 274 19.73 6.01 16.50
C ALA A 274 19.37 6.92 17.69
N ASP A 275 19.49 8.24 17.58
CA ASP A 275 19.28 9.17 18.70
C ASP A 275 18.09 10.13 18.52
N GLY A 276 17.40 10.07 17.38
CA GLY A 276 16.18 10.84 17.11
C GLY A 276 16.41 12.19 16.46
N ARG A 277 17.65 12.68 16.30
CA ARG A 277 17.92 13.91 15.53
C ARG A 277 17.45 13.78 14.09
N ALA A 278 17.53 12.58 13.51
CA ALA A 278 17.04 12.28 12.17
C ALA A 278 15.54 12.55 11.98
N VAL A 279 14.73 12.22 12.99
CA VAL A 279 13.29 12.49 13.00
C VAL A 279 13.05 14.00 13.01
N GLY A 280 13.81 14.75 13.81
CA GLY A 280 13.74 16.20 13.86
C GLY A 280 14.02 16.86 12.50
N ARG A 281 15.11 16.47 11.83
CA ARG A 281 15.48 16.98 10.50
C ARG A 281 14.40 16.70 9.45
N LEU A 282 13.87 15.48 9.46
CA LEU A 282 12.80 15.06 8.55
C LEU A 282 11.54 15.90 8.70
N LEU A 283 11.12 16.17 9.94
CA LEU A 283 9.93 16.97 10.23
C LEU A 283 10.14 18.46 9.91
N ARG A 284 11.34 18.99 10.11
CA ARG A 284 11.69 20.38 9.74
C ARG A 284 11.94 20.57 8.24
N GLY A 285 12.11 19.48 7.49
CA GLY A 285 12.37 19.52 6.06
C GLY A 285 13.79 19.96 5.70
N GLU A 286 14.75 19.71 6.60
CA GLU A 286 16.17 20.09 6.47
C GLU A 286 16.98 19.12 5.57
N LEU A 287 16.34 18.04 5.11
CA LEU A 287 16.98 16.98 4.33
C LEU A 287 16.84 17.20 2.81
N VAL A 288 16.29 18.33 2.39
CA VAL A 288 16.09 18.70 0.99
C VAL A 288 17.06 19.83 0.66
N SER A 289 18.29 19.47 0.31
CA SER A 289 19.35 20.38 -0.15
C SER A 289 19.64 20.15 -1.62
#